data_AF-A0A2S6AMJ8-F1
#
_entry.id   AF-A0A2S6AMJ8-F1
#
_cell.length_a   1.000
_cell.length_b   1.000
_cell.length_c   1.000
_cell.angle_alpha   90.00
_cell.angle_beta   90.00
_cell.angle_gamma   90.00
#
_symmetry.space_group_name_H-M   'P 1'
#
loop_
_entity.id
_entity.type
_entity.pdbx_description
1 polymer ?
#
loop_
_entity_poly.entity_id
_entity_poly.type
_entity_poly.pdbx_seq_one_letter_code
_entity_poly.pdbx_strand_id
1 'polypeptide(L)'
;MPWRYDLFVCPSSDTHEGAHGEHCRGWWRSEMFETWRWPDSFQLATQHPHAMVLRVGIDICSGSVSRAFEHIEGGGLCEFSCGRRGVLRRGCAGGVQFMCETCASEHRAARLALSGNDFGYPPVIDDAVAELNKRSAVQ
;
A
#
# COMPACT_ATOMS: atom_id res chain seq x y z
N MET A 1 5.17 12.74 12.35
CA MET A 1 6.29 11.88 12.82
C MET A 1 6.97 11.31 11.59
N PRO A 2 8.29 11.47 11.41
CA PRO A 2 8.96 10.95 10.23
C PRO A 2 9.13 9.43 10.34
N TRP A 3 8.69 8.75 9.29
CA TRP A 3 8.80 7.31 9.09
C TRP A 3 9.71 7.02 7.91
N ARG A 4 10.49 5.96 8.02
CA ARG A 4 11.23 5.37 6.91
C ARG A 4 10.49 4.14 6.41
N TYR A 5 10.50 3.90 5.12
CA TYR A 5 9.86 2.75 4.50
C TYR A 5 10.94 1.92 3.80
N ASP A 6 11.24 0.76 4.35
CA ASP A 6 12.26 -0.15 3.82
C ASP A 6 11.56 -1.23 2.98
N LEU A 7 11.88 -1.28 1.69
CA LEU A 7 11.42 -2.33 0.78
C LEU A 7 12.34 -3.54 0.89
N PHE A 8 11.76 -4.70 1.16
CA PHE A 8 12.43 -5.97 1.10
C PHE A 8 11.85 -6.82 -0.01
N VAL A 9 12.72 -7.45 -0.78
CA VAL A 9 12.34 -8.32 -1.91
C VAL A 9 12.90 -9.71 -1.67
N CYS A 10 12.10 -10.73 -1.98
CA CYS A 10 12.59 -12.11 -2.07
C CYS A 10 12.83 -12.46 -3.55
N PRO A 11 13.96 -13.07 -3.91
CA PRO A 11 14.32 -13.38 -5.29
C PRO A 11 13.60 -14.63 -5.81
N SER A 12 12.81 -15.30 -4.96
CA SER A 12 11.98 -16.42 -5.39
C SER A 12 10.97 -15.94 -6.44
N SER A 13 10.93 -16.63 -7.57
CA SER A 13 10.04 -16.35 -8.70
C SER A 13 8.75 -17.17 -8.68
N ASP A 14 8.64 -18.12 -7.75
CA ASP A 14 7.42 -18.90 -7.55
C ASP A 14 6.34 -17.96 -7.02
N THR A 15 5.08 -18.12 -7.42
CA THR A 15 3.95 -17.27 -7.01
C THR A 15 2.76 -18.05 -6.44
N HIS A 16 2.91 -19.36 -6.22
CA HIS A 16 1.84 -20.23 -5.70
C HIS A 16 1.45 -19.93 -4.25
N GLU A 17 0.14 -19.86 -3.95
CA GLU A 17 -0.37 -19.80 -2.58
C GLU A 17 0.20 -20.95 -1.73
N GLY A 18 0.81 -20.62 -0.58
CA GLY A 18 1.46 -21.61 0.31
C GLY A 18 2.94 -21.89 0.02
N ALA A 19 3.45 -21.55 -1.16
CA ALA A 19 4.90 -21.56 -1.42
C ALA A 19 5.60 -20.33 -0.83
N HIS A 20 4.83 -19.35 -0.31
CA HIS A 20 5.30 -17.99 0.02
C HIS A 20 4.93 -17.58 1.44
N GLY A 21 5.44 -18.34 2.40
CA GLY A 21 5.42 -18.01 3.83
C GLY A 21 6.81 -18.16 4.42
N GLU A 22 6.99 -19.14 5.31
CA GLU A 22 8.30 -19.55 5.87
C GLU A 22 9.33 -19.99 4.80
N HIS A 23 8.88 -20.13 3.56
CA HIS A 23 9.67 -20.58 2.40
C HIS A 23 10.41 -19.45 1.67
N CYS A 24 10.09 -18.17 1.93
CA CYS A 24 10.93 -17.06 1.49
C CYS A 24 12.22 -17.03 2.32
N ARG A 25 13.20 -17.86 1.94
CA ARG A 25 14.44 -18.11 2.71
C ARG A 25 15.40 -16.93 2.79
N GLY A 26 15.17 -15.88 2.00
CA GLY A 26 16.03 -14.69 1.98
C GLY A 26 15.25 -13.46 1.56
N TRP A 27 15.20 -12.49 2.48
CA TRP A 27 14.69 -11.15 2.22
C TRP A 27 15.87 -10.18 2.20
N TRP A 28 16.01 -9.46 1.10
CA TRP A 28 17.06 -8.46 0.95
C TRP A 28 16.42 -7.09 0.95
N ARG A 29 16.98 -6.15 1.71
CA ARG A 29 16.56 -4.76 1.60
C ARG A 29 16.96 -4.25 0.22
N SER A 30 15.97 -3.99 -0.63
CA SER A 30 16.16 -3.51 -1.99
C SER A 30 16.32 -2.00 -2.01
N GLU A 31 15.45 -1.27 -1.29
CA GLU A 31 15.44 0.19 -1.32
C GLU A 31 14.89 0.78 0.00
N MET A 32 15.17 2.06 0.22
CA MET A 32 14.78 2.83 1.38
C MET A 32 14.11 4.12 0.93
N PHE A 33 12.92 4.39 1.45
CA PHE A 33 12.12 5.56 1.12
C PHE A 33 11.88 6.43 2.36
N GLU A 34 12.08 7.73 2.19
CA GLU A 34 11.74 8.72 3.22
C GLU A 34 10.23 8.93 3.31
N THR A 35 9.79 9.60 4.39
CA THR A 35 8.36 9.70 4.73
C THR A 35 7.51 10.26 3.60
N TRP A 36 7.99 11.21 2.81
CA TRP A 36 7.21 11.80 1.71
C TRP A 36 7.18 10.93 0.44
N ARG A 37 8.10 9.96 0.30
CA ARG A 37 8.14 8.99 -0.79
C ARG A 37 7.57 7.62 -0.41
N TRP A 38 6.81 7.57 0.68
CA TRP A 38 6.20 6.33 1.15
C TRP A 38 5.35 5.62 0.07
N PRO A 39 4.59 6.29 -0.82
CA PRO A 39 3.79 5.57 -1.80
C PRO A 39 4.64 4.83 -2.84
N ASP A 40 5.79 5.41 -3.22
CA ASP A 40 6.76 4.80 -4.13
C ASP A 40 7.23 3.44 -3.61
N SER A 41 7.37 3.29 -2.29
CA SER A 41 7.78 2.03 -1.66
C SER A 41 6.79 0.89 -1.93
N PHE A 42 5.48 1.20 -1.88
CA PHE A 42 4.43 0.22 -2.12
C PHE A 42 4.26 -0.08 -3.60
N GLN A 43 4.45 0.92 -4.46
CA GLN A 43 4.48 0.71 -5.90
C GLN A 43 5.60 -0.21 -6.33
N LEU A 44 6.81 0.05 -5.86
CA LEU A 44 7.94 -0.78 -6.24
C LEU A 44 7.71 -2.19 -5.70
N ALA A 45 7.12 -2.32 -4.51
CA ALA A 45 6.72 -3.61 -3.97
C ALA A 45 5.74 -4.39 -4.86
N THR A 46 4.77 -3.74 -5.54
CA THR A 46 3.84 -4.46 -6.45
C THR A 46 4.49 -4.93 -7.74
N GLN A 47 5.68 -4.42 -8.08
CA GLN A 47 6.43 -4.89 -9.26
C GLN A 47 7.23 -6.16 -8.97
N HIS A 48 7.32 -6.56 -7.70
CA HIS A 48 8.02 -7.76 -7.29
C HIS A 48 7.02 -8.85 -6.91
N PRO A 49 7.22 -10.10 -7.39
CA PRO A 49 6.40 -11.24 -6.96
C PRO A 49 6.36 -11.38 -5.44
N HIS A 50 7.49 -11.14 -4.79
CA HIS A 50 7.62 -11.15 -3.34
C HIS A 50 8.25 -9.86 -2.82
N ALA A 51 7.41 -9.01 -2.26
CA ALA A 51 7.85 -7.83 -1.56
C ALA A 51 7.11 -7.63 -0.25
N MET A 52 7.84 -7.09 0.73
CA MET A 52 7.27 -6.48 1.91
C MET A 52 7.83 -5.08 2.07
N VAL A 53 7.04 -4.19 2.67
CA VAL A 53 7.52 -2.89 3.09
C VAL A 53 7.37 -2.79 4.59
N LEU A 54 8.49 -2.52 5.25
CA LEU A 54 8.54 -2.24 6.68
C LEU A 54 8.54 -0.73 6.88
N ARG A 55 7.67 -0.27 7.75
CA ARG A 55 7.65 1.10 8.25
C ARG A 55 8.46 1.15 9.54
N VAL A 56 9.52 1.94 9.54
CA VAL A 56 10.48 2.07 10.63
C VAL A 56 10.40 3.48 11.20
N GLY A 57 10.14 3.58 12.51
CA GLY A 57 10.19 4.83 13.25
C GLY A 57 11.63 5.34 13.30
N ILE A 58 11.86 6.58 12.87
CA ILE A 58 13.21 7.19 12.81
C ILE A 58 13.63 7.75 14.18
N ASP A 59 12.75 7.72 15.17
CA ASP A 59 13.05 8.19 16.51
C ASP A 59 14.02 7.24 17.26
N ILE A 60 15.02 7.84 17.91
CA ILE A 60 16.06 7.19 18.73
C ILE A 60 15.45 6.37 19.88
N CYS A 61 14.26 6.74 20.36
CA CYS A 61 13.67 6.15 21.56
C CYS A 61 12.70 4.98 21.29
N SER A 62 12.10 4.89 20.10
CA SER A 62 10.95 3.99 19.89
C SER A 62 11.22 2.79 19.00
N GLY A 63 12.26 2.81 18.15
CA GLY A 63 12.70 1.66 17.34
C GLY A 63 11.56 0.92 16.60
N SER A 64 10.43 1.60 16.37
CA SER A 64 9.17 0.93 16.09
C SER A 64 9.18 0.45 14.65
N VAL A 65 9.16 -0.86 14.47
CA VAL A 65 9.07 -1.49 13.16
C VAL A 65 7.69 -2.11 13.03
N SER A 66 6.94 -1.72 12.01
CA SER A 66 5.67 -2.35 11.66
C SER A 66 5.65 -2.73 10.19
N ARG A 67 5.03 -3.86 9.86
CA ARG A 67 4.85 -4.27 8.47
C ARG A 67 3.69 -3.48 7.89
N ALA A 68 3.99 -2.62 6.91
CA ALA A 68 2.98 -1.75 6.31
C ALA A 68 2.35 -2.37 5.05
N PHE A 69 3.09 -3.23 4.34
CA PHE A 69 2.63 -3.92 3.14
C PHE A 69 3.30 -5.27 3.00
N GLU A 70 2.57 -6.22 2.44
CA GLU A 70 3.08 -7.52 2.03
C GLU A 70 2.32 -7.98 0.79
N HIS A 71 3.05 -8.16 -0.31
CA HIS A 71 2.42 -8.51 -1.59
C HIS A 71 1.69 -9.85 -1.51
N ILE A 72 2.31 -10.83 -0.85
CA ILE A 72 1.77 -12.18 -0.71
C ILE A 72 0.49 -12.21 0.12
N GLU A 73 0.38 -11.36 1.14
CA GLU A 73 -0.83 -11.27 1.95
C GLU A 73 -1.91 -10.35 1.33
N GLY A 74 -1.77 -10.00 0.05
CA GLY A 74 -2.74 -9.17 -0.67
C GLY A 74 -2.64 -7.66 -0.40
N GLY A 75 -1.51 -7.21 0.13
CA GLY A 75 -1.17 -5.78 0.26
C GLY A 75 -1.09 -5.28 1.70
N GLY A 76 -1.51 -4.04 1.94
CA GLY A 76 -1.49 -3.41 3.27
C GLY A 76 -2.77 -3.63 4.04
N LEU A 77 -2.74 -3.43 5.37
CA LEU A 77 -3.94 -3.55 6.22
C LEU A 77 -5.00 -2.52 5.81
N CYS A 78 -6.24 -2.98 5.66
CA CYS A 78 -7.36 -2.11 5.31
C CYS A 78 -7.59 -1.04 6.39
N GLU A 79 -7.65 0.23 6.00
CA GLU A 79 -7.85 1.35 6.93
C GLU A 79 -9.22 1.32 7.63
N PHE A 80 -10.21 0.64 7.04
CA PHE A 80 -11.52 0.45 7.66
C PHE A 80 -11.52 -0.57 8.82
N SER A 81 -10.35 -1.04 9.25
CA SER A 81 -10.18 -1.92 10.42
C SER A 81 -10.97 -3.24 10.34
N CYS A 82 -11.28 -3.71 9.13
CA CYS A 82 -11.99 -4.98 8.90
C CYS A 82 -11.10 -6.23 9.05
N GLY A 83 -9.84 -6.04 9.45
CA GLY A 83 -8.84 -7.10 9.61
C GLY A 83 -8.32 -7.70 8.30
N ARG A 84 -8.83 -7.26 7.14
CA ARG A 84 -8.39 -7.73 5.81
C ARG A 84 -7.29 -6.84 5.26
N ARG A 85 -6.53 -7.36 4.31
CA ARG A 85 -5.54 -6.61 3.53
C ARG A 85 -6.05 -6.26 2.14
N GLY A 86 -5.43 -5.26 1.53
CA GLY A 86 -5.77 -4.84 0.18
C GLY A 86 -4.75 -3.90 -0.44
N VAL A 87 -5.03 -3.52 -1.68
CA VAL A 87 -4.17 -2.64 -2.47
C VAL A 87 -4.34 -1.18 -2.04
N LEU A 88 -3.34 -0.36 -2.39
CA LEU A 88 -3.39 1.08 -2.15
C LEU A 88 -4.37 1.73 -3.13
N ARG A 89 -5.43 2.33 -2.62
CA ARG A 89 -6.52 2.95 -3.39
C ARG A 89 -6.70 4.41 -3.01
N ARG A 90 -7.36 5.18 -3.88
CA ARG A 90 -7.61 6.60 -3.61
C ARG A 90 -8.81 6.74 -2.67
N GLY A 91 -8.61 7.47 -1.58
CA GLY A 91 -9.66 7.85 -0.64
C GLY A 91 -10.45 9.07 -1.10
N CYS A 92 -11.60 9.31 -0.48
CA CYS A 92 -12.48 10.45 -0.78
C CYS A 92 -11.84 11.82 -0.56
N ALA A 93 -10.90 11.95 0.39
CA ALA A 93 -10.22 13.20 0.72
C ALA A 93 -8.99 13.50 -0.17
N GLY A 94 -8.82 12.79 -1.29
CA GLY A 94 -7.66 12.95 -2.18
C GLY A 94 -6.37 12.29 -1.68
N GLY A 95 -6.38 11.74 -0.46
CA GLY A 95 -5.34 10.85 0.07
C GLY A 95 -5.40 9.44 -0.51
N VAL A 96 -4.42 8.64 -0.17
CA VAL A 96 -4.31 7.22 -0.58
C VAL A 96 -4.31 6.34 0.66
N GLN A 97 -4.99 5.22 0.57
CA GLN A 97 -5.29 4.35 1.71
C GLN A 97 -5.38 2.90 1.26
N PHE A 98 -4.93 1.98 2.10
CA PHE A 98 -5.08 0.56 1.83
C PHE A 98 -6.53 0.14 2.05
N MET A 99 -7.12 -0.51 1.05
CA MET A 99 -8.51 -0.97 1.10
C MET A 99 -8.63 -2.38 0.54
N CYS A 100 -9.19 -3.30 1.33
CA CYS A 100 -9.58 -4.61 0.84
C CYS A 100 -10.72 -4.48 -0.19
N GLU A 101 -10.90 -5.49 -1.05
CA GLU A 101 -11.87 -5.43 -2.15
C GLU A 101 -13.30 -5.18 -1.67
N THR A 102 -13.68 -5.79 -0.54
CA THR A 102 -15.01 -5.60 0.05
C THR A 102 -15.22 -4.16 0.50
N CYS A 103 -14.32 -3.60 1.31
CA CYS A 103 -14.42 -2.22 1.75
C CYS A 103 -14.32 -1.24 0.58
N ALA A 104 -13.51 -1.55 -0.43
CA ALA A 104 -13.43 -0.77 -1.66
C ALA A 104 -14.77 -0.78 -2.43
N SER A 105 -15.43 -1.93 -2.54
CA SER A 105 -16.74 -2.06 -3.20
C SER A 105 -17.85 -1.34 -2.45
N GLU A 106 -17.88 -1.45 -1.12
CA GLU A 106 -18.86 -0.77 -0.26
C GLU A 106 -18.65 0.74 -0.33
N HIS A 107 -17.39 1.18 -0.26
CA HIS A 107 -17.04 2.58 -0.40
C HIS A 107 -17.39 3.12 -1.79
N ARG A 108 -17.18 2.34 -2.86
CA ARG A 108 -17.61 2.69 -4.23
C ARG A 108 -19.13 2.78 -4.32
N ALA A 109 -19.87 1.84 -3.74
CA ALA A 109 -21.33 1.80 -3.75
C ALA A 109 -21.96 2.95 -2.94
N ALA A 110 -21.49 3.17 -1.70
CA ALA A 110 -21.91 4.28 -0.86
C ALA A 110 -21.68 5.62 -1.56
N ARG A 111 -20.56 5.73 -2.28
CA ARG A 111 -20.23 6.93 -3.03
C ARG A 111 -21.07 7.10 -4.29
N LEU A 112 -21.37 6.03 -5.03
CA LEU A 112 -22.29 6.10 -6.17
C LEU A 112 -23.68 6.56 -5.73
N ALA A 113 -24.14 6.10 -4.56
CA ALA A 113 -25.38 6.54 -3.94
C ALA A 113 -25.35 8.03 -3.54
N LEU A 114 -24.21 8.54 -3.06
CA LEU A 114 -24.04 9.96 -2.72
C LEU A 114 -23.86 10.86 -3.94
N SER A 115 -23.16 10.39 -4.99
CA SER A 115 -22.89 11.16 -6.22
C SER A 115 -24.12 11.38 -7.11
N GLY A 116 -25.28 10.84 -6.73
CA GLY A 116 -26.58 11.26 -7.26
C GLY A 116 -26.97 12.68 -6.87
N ASN A 117 -26.25 13.31 -5.93
CA ASN A 117 -26.34 14.73 -5.62
C ASN A 117 -24.95 15.36 -5.72
N ASP A 118 -24.86 16.44 -6.52
CA ASP A 118 -23.72 17.33 -6.69
C ASP A 118 -22.78 17.44 -5.48
N PHE A 119 -21.48 17.25 -5.70
CA PHE A 119 -20.37 18.07 -5.17
C PHE A 119 -19.03 17.35 -5.44
N GLY A 120 -18.22 17.88 -6.36
CA GLY A 120 -16.74 17.93 -6.34
C GLY A 120 -15.87 16.70 -6.06
N TYR A 121 -16.39 15.49 -5.83
CA TYR A 121 -15.57 14.38 -5.36
C TYR A 121 -14.91 13.63 -6.54
N PRO A 122 -13.56 13.55 -6.61
CA PRO A 122 -12.86 12.86 -7.70
C PRO A 122 -13.16 11.35 -7.68
N PRO A 123 -13.26 10.66 -8.85
CA PRO A 123 -13.61 9.24 -8.92
C PRO A 123 -12.73 8.37 -8.01
N VAL A 124 -13.28 7.24 -7.52
CA VAL A 124 -12.48 6.19 -6.89
C VAL A 124 -11.57 5.64 -7.98
N ILE A 125 -10.30 6.02 -7.95
CA ILE A 125 -9.31 5.49 -8.87
C ILE A 125 -8.79 4.21 -8.21
N ASP A 126 -8.98 3.09 -8.92
CA ASP A 126 -8.56 1.77 -8.47
C ASP A 126 -7.03 1.63 -8.42
N ASP A 127 -6.32 2.54 -9.06
CA ASP A 127 -4.86 2.60 -9.12
C ASP A 127 -4.33 3.94 -8.58
N ALA A 128 -4.25 4.04 -7.24
CA ALA A 128 -3.75 5.25 -6.58
C ALA A 128 -2.26 5.48 -6.83
N VAL A 129 -1.54 4.41 -7.13
CA VAL A 129 -0.10 4.40 -7.36
C VAL A 129 0.24 5.05 -8.71
N ALA A 130 -0.46 4.69 -9.78
CA ALA A 130 -0.23 5.27 -11.10
C ALA A 130 -0.45 6.80 -11.15
N GLU A 131 -1.40 7.32 -10.36
CA GLU A 131 -1.75 8.74 -10.32
C GLU A 131 -0.82 9.60 -9.46
N LEU A 132 -0.27 9.06 -8.37
CA LEU A 132 0.72 9.78 -7.57
C LEU A 132 1.96 10.14 -8.38
N ASN A 133 2.41 9.24 -9.26
CA ASN A 133 3.55 9.50 -10.16
C ASN A 133 3.28 10.62 -11.18
N LYS A 134 2.05 10.70 -11.70
CA LYS A 134 1.67 11.79 -12.60
C LYS A 134 1.76 13.16 -11.91
N ARG A 135 1.59 13.21 -10.59
CA ARG A 135 1.70 14.45 -9.81
C ARG A 135 3.14 14.77 -9.42
N SER A 136 3.95 13.75 -9.11
CA SER A 136 5.37 13.92 -8.78
C SER A 136 6.23 14.27 -10.00
N ALA A 137 5.83 13.87 -11.21
CA ALA A 137 6.53 14.19 -12.47
C ALA A 137 6.29 15.63 -12.98
N VAL A 138 5.45 16.41 -12.28
CA VAL A 138 5.06 17.79 -12.65
C VAL A 138 5.72 18.82 -11.74
N GLN A 139 6.64 18.41 -10.86
CA GLN A 139 7.43 19.31 -10.00
C GLN A 139 8.89 19.39 -10.43
#